data_AF-A0A074XDF0-F1
#
_entry.id   AF-A0A074XDF0-F1
#
_cell.length_a   1.000
_cell.length_b   1.000
_cell.length_c   1.000
_cell.angle_alpha   90.00
_cell.angle_beta   90.00
_cell.angle_gamma   90.00
#
_symmetry.space_group_name_H-M   'P 1'
#
loop_
_entity.id
_entity.type
_entity.pdbx_description
1 polymer ?
#
loop_
_entity_poly.entity_id
_entity_poly.type
_entity_poly.pdbx_seq_one_letter_code
_entity_poly.pdbx_strand_id
1 'polypeptide(L)'
;RRGRGVTIVPLIVISDKTMLTLQLGDLVAYVVYLSIRNLRASARHLNERPGLILLSLIPIVKEGDAIIRGRIFHYYLATIFEPVKQMCL
;
A
#
# COMPACT_ATOMS: atom_id res chain seq x y z
N ARG A 1 -26.60 29.08 8.91
CA ARG A 1 -25.49 28.52 8.11
C ARG A 1 -25.38 27.02 8.41
N ARG A 2 -25.87 26.13 7.54
CA ARG A 2 -25.68 24.67 7.72
C ARG A 2 -24.19 24.38 7.51
N GLY A 3 -23.47 24.06 8.59
CA GLY A 3 -22.10 23.56 8.49
C GLY A 3 -22.13 22.29 7.65
N ARG A 4 -21.35 22.25 6.57
CA ARG A 4 -21.28 21.07 5.68
C ARG A 4 -20.74 19.92 6.51
N GLY A 5 -21.53 18.86 6.67
CA GLY A 5 -21.05 17.61 7.27
C GLY A 5 -19.88 17.08 6.46
N VAL A 6 -18.80 16.71 7.14
CA VAL A 6 -17.60 16.14 6.51
C VAL A 6 -17.56 14.66 6.84
N THR A 7 -17.41 13.81 5.84
CA THR A 7 -17.25 12.36 6.04
C THR A 7 -15.77 12.04 6.16
N ILE A 8 -15.34 11.61 7.34
CA ILE A 8 -13.97 11.14 7.57
C ILE A 8 -13.91 9.65 7.26
N VAL A 9 -13.06 9.26 6.31
CA VAL A 9 -12.87 7.87 5.90
C VAL A 9 -11.45 7.42 6.23
N PRO A 10 -11.26 6.44 7.12
CA PRO A 10 -9.93 5.93 7.41
C PRO A 10 -9.44 5.07 6.26
N LEU A 11 -8.23 5.37 5.76
CA LEU A 11 -7.51 4.54 4.81
C LEU A 11 -6.57 3.58 5.55
N ILE A 12 -6.45 2.36 5.04
CA ILE A 12 -5.49 1.35 5.50
C ILE A 12 -4.49 1.12 4.38
N VAL A 13 -3.21 1.25 4.70
CA VAL A 13 -2.10 0.87 3.82
C VAL A 13 -1.56 -0.47 4.32
N ILE A 14 -1.43 -1.43 3.41
CA ILE A 14 -0.96 -2.79 3.69
C ILE A 14 0.22 -3.07 2.78
N SER A 15 1.25 -3.71 3.31
CA SER A 15 2.32 -4.26 2.49
C SER A 15 2.63 -5.70 2.87
N ASP A 16 2.85 -6.53 1.85
CA ASP A 16 3.26 -7.92 2.01
C ASP A 16 4.32 -8.28 0.97
N LYS A 17 5.20 -9.23 1.32
CA LYS A 17 6.18 -9.76 0.39
C LYS A 17 5.50 -10.78 -0.51
N THR A 18 5.41 -10.49 -1.80
CA THR A 18 4.77 -11.36 -2.78
C THR A 18 5.74 -11.76 -3.87
N MET A 19 5.61 -13.01 -4.32
CA MET A 19 6.28 -13.51 -5.50
C MET A 19 5.45 -13.19 -6.74
N LEU A 20 6.01 -12.39 -7.65
CA LEU A 20 5.33 -11.89 -8.85
C LEU A 20 5.35 -12.89 -10.00
N THR A 21 6.32 -13.81 -10.03
CA THR A 21 6.46 -14.83 -11.07
C THR A 21 6.61 -16.22 -10.45
N LEU A 22 5.78 -17.18 -10.88
CA LEU A 22 5.90 -18.61 -10.52
C LEU A 22 6.92 -19.35 -11.41
N GLN A 23 7.33 -18.74 -12.52
CA GLN A 23 8.29 -19.27 -13.49
C GLN A 23 9.62 -18.50 -13.43
N LEU A 24 10.61 -18.98 -14.19
CA LEU A 24 12.01 -18.57 -14.18
C LEU A 24 12.20 -17.04 -14.04
N GLY A 25 12.82 -16.61 -12.93
CA GLY A 25 13.11 -15.20 -12.64
C GLY A 25 12.93 -14.81 -11.17
N ASP A 26 12.18 -15.58 -10.39
CA ASP A 26 11.89 -15.37 -8.95
C ASP A 26 11.69 -13.90 -8.59
N LEU A 27 10.91 -13.19 -9.41
CA LEU A 27 10.71 -11.77 -9.22
C LEU A 27 9.87 -11.58 -7.95
N VAL A 28 10.47 -10.96 -6.95
CA VAL A 28 9.85 -10.71 -5.64
C VAL A 28 9.76 -9.22 -5.40
N ALA A 29 8.62 -8.79 -4.88
CA ALA A 29 8.37 -7.39 -4.54
C ALA A 29 7.57 -7.31 -3.24
N TYR A 30 7.71 -6.18 -2.54
CA TYR A 30 6.73 -5.79 -1.55
C TYR A 30 5.57 -5.12 -2.28
N VAL A 31 4.41 -5.75 -2.22
CA VAL A 31 3.18 -5.16 -2.78
C VAL A 31 2.67 -4.13 -1.80
N VAL A 32 2.14 -3.01 -2.28
CA VAL A 32 1.48 -1.99 -1.47
C VAL A 32 0.02 -1.90 -1.88
N TYR A 33 -0.88 -2.23 -0.97
CA TYR A 33 -2.32 -2.15 -1.16
C TYR A 33 -2.94 -1.03 -0.32
N LEU A 34 -4.04 -0.47 -0.82
CA LEU A 34 -4.88 0.50 -0.12
C LEU A 34 -6.28 -0.04 0.06
N SER A 35 -6.86 0.15 1.25
CA SER A 35 -8.25 -0.17 1.55
C SER A 35 -8.93 0.91 2.38
N ILE A 36 -10.25 0.93 2.36
CA ILE A 36 -11.05 1.73 3.30
C ILE A 36 -11.36 0.87 4.53
N ARG A 37 -11.06 1.40 5.73
CA ARG A 37 -11.26 0.65 6.99
C ARG A 37 -12.71 0.24 7.25
N ASN A 38 -13.67 1.06 6.81
CA ASN A 38 -15.10 0.81 7.04
C ASN A 38 -15.68 -0.35 6.20
N LEU A 39 -14.88 -0.98 5.35
CA LEU A 39 -15.29 -2.21 4.67
C LEU A 39 -15.19 -3.39 5.63
N ARG A 40 -16.23 -4.23 5.67
CA ARG A 40 -16.18 -5.53 6.35
C ARG A 40 -15.07 -6.38 5.74
N ALA A 41 -14.39 -7.20 6.54
CA ALA A 41 -13.28 -8.02 6.06
C ALA A 41 -13.67 -8.89 4.85
N SER A 42 -14.84 -9.54 4.89
CA SER A 42 -15.37 -10.32 3.77
C SER A 42 -15.56 -9.51 2.48
N ALA A 43 -15.90 -8.22 2.59
CA ALA A 43 -16.02 -7.33 1.42
C ALA A 43 -14.65 -6.92 0.87
N ARG A 44 -13.58 -6.90 1.68
CA ARG A 44 -12.23 -6.58 1.19
C ARG A 44 -11.65 -7.68 0.29
N HIS A 45 -12.02 -8.93 0.55
CA HIS A 45 -11.53 -10.11 -0.17
C HIS A 45 -12.45 -10.57 -1.31
N LEU A 46 -13.54 -9.85 -1.59
CA LEU A 46 -14.48 -10.21 -2.64
C LEU A 46 -13.95 -9.81 -4.02
N ASN A 47 -13.93 -10.74 -4.98
CA ASN A 47 -13.46 -10.47 -6.35
C ASN A 47 -14.40 -9.56 -7.15
N GLU A 48 -15.70 -9.60 -6.87
CA GLU A 48 -16.71 -8.79 -7.57
C GLU A 48 -16.67 -7.31 -7.14
N ARG A 49 -16.20 -7.05 -5.92
CA ARG A 49 -16.07 -5.70 -5.33
C ARG A 49 -14.76 -5.63 -4.56
N PRO A 50 -13.61 -5.52 -5.26
CA PRO A 50 -12.32 -5.52 -4.60
C PRO A 50 -12.24 -4.32 -3.66
N GLY A 51 -12.22 -4.58 -2.35
CA GLY A 51 -12.00 -3.56 -1.33
C GLY A 51 -10.52 -3.20 -1.16
N LEU A 52 -9.66 -3.67 -2.06
CA LEU A 52 -8.22 -3.47 -2.09
C LEU A 52 -7.83 -2.92 -3.46
N ILE A 53 -7.06 -1.82 -3.45
CA ILE A 53 -6.46 -1.24 -4.64
C ILE A 53 -4.96 -1.49 -4.56
N LEU A 54 -4.38 -2.07 -5.61
CA LEU A 54 -2.93 -2.15 -5.77
C LEU A 54 -2.39 -0.74 -6.07
N LEU A 55 -1.54 -0.21 -5.20
CA LEU A 55 -0.90 1.08 -5.39
C LEU A 55 0.49 0.97 -6.03
N SER A 56 1.29 0.00 -5.60
CA SER A 56 2.68 -0.10 -6.05
C SER A 56 3.29 -1.48 -5.79
N LEU A 57 4.39 -1.75 -6.50
CA LEU A 57 5.31 -2.86 -6.30
C LEU A 57 6.68 -2.30 -5.96
N ILE A 58 7.13 -2.47 -4.72
CA ILE A 58 8.43 -2.02 -4.24
C ILE A 58 9.45 -3.16 -4.43
N PRO A 59 10.58 -2.92 -5.11
CA PRO A 59 11.59 -3.96 -5.30
C PRO A 59 12.20 -4.40 -3.98
N ILE A 60 12.55 -5.69 -3.88
CA ILE A 60 13.30 -6.20 -2.73
C ILE A 60 14.79 -5.95 -2.95
N VAL A 61 15.36 -5.06 -2.15
CA VAL A 61 16.81 -4.87 -2.07
C VAL A 61 17.41 -5.99 -1.23
N LYS A 62 18.42 -6.68 -1.76
CA LYS A 62 19.06 -7.83 -1.10
C LYS A 62 20.32 -7.40 -0.33
N GLU A 63 20.89 -6.27 -0.72
CA GLU A 63 22.13 -5.70 -0.21
C GLU A 63 21.88 -4.92 1.10
N GLY A 64 22.91 -4.85 1.94
CA GLY A 64 22.86 -4.14 3.23
C GLY A 64 22.23 -4.96 4.36
N ASP A 65 22.32 -4.43 5.58
CA ASP A 65 21.69 -5.04 6.76
C ASP A 65 20.17 -4.81 6.81
N ALA A 66 19.51 -5.36 7.83
CA ALA A 66 18.06 -5.21 7.99
C ALA A 66 17.61 -3.75 8.15
N ILE A 67 18.47 -2.90 8.74
CA ILE A 67 18.18 -1.49 8.98
C ILE A 67 18.21 -0.72 7.66
N ILE A 68 19.23 -0.93 6.84
CA ILE A 68 19.38 -0.32 5.51
C ILE A 68 18.20 -0.72 4.62
N ARG A 69 17.87 -2.01 4.57
CA ARG A 69 16.72 -2.49 3.77
C ARG A 69 15.41 -1.87 4.24
N GLY A 70 15.20 -1.75 5.55
CA GLY A 70 14.03 -1.08 6.13
C GLY A 70 13.96 0.40 5.72
N ARG A 71 15.09 1.13 5.76
CA ARG A 71 15.17 2.52 5.31
C ARG A 71 14.81 2.69 3.84
N ILE A 72 15.33 1.81 2.98
CA ILE A 72 15.01 1.84 1.54
C ILE A 72 13.51 1.59 1.31
N PHE A 73 12.94 0.59 1.99
CA PHE A 73 11.50 0.33 1.92
C PHE A 73 10.67 1.56 2.33
N HIS A 74 11.01 2.19 3.46
CA HIS A 74 10.31 3.39 3.92
C HIS A 74 10.52 4.61 3.01
N TYR A 75 11.67 4.73 2.35
CA TYR A 75 11.91 5.77 1.34
C TYR A 75 10.96 5.61 0.14
N TYR A 76 10.78 4.39 -0.37
CA TYR A 76 9.81 4.13 -1.44
C TYR A 76 8.38 4.43 -0.99
N LEU A 77 7.97 4.01 0.22
CA LEU A 77 6.65 4.37 0.75
C LEU A 77 6.44 5.89 0.83
N ALA A 78 7.42 6.63 1.35
CA ALA A 78 7.33 8.09 1.41
C ALA A 78 7.14 8.70 0.01
N THR A 79 7.87 8.19 -0.99
CA THR A 79 7.76 8.62 -2.38
C THR A 79 6.36 8.34 -2.96
N ILE A 80 5.80 7.16 -2.70
CA ILE A 80 4.46 6.77 -3.17
C ILE A 80 3.38 7.69 -2.58
N PHE A 81 3.51 8.08 -1.31
CA PHE A 81 2.51 8.89 -0.59
C PHE A 81 2.78 10.40 -0.64
N GLU A 82 3.85 10.85 -1.28
CA GLU A 82 4.18 12.28 -1.40
C GLU A 82 3.02 13.12 -1.98
N PRO A 83 2.29 12.69 -3.03
CA PRO A 83 1.15 13.45 -3.55
C PRO A 83 0.06 13.69 -2.49
N VAL A 84 -0.18 12.71 -1.62
CA VAL A 84 -1.18 12.83 -0.55
C VAL A 84 -0.72 13.83 0.50
N LYS A 85 0.57 13.81 0.84
CA LYS A 85 1.17 14.76 1.78
C LYS A 85 1.05 16.20 1.28
N GLN A 86 1.31 16.44 0.00
CA GLN A 86 1.20 17.76 -0.61
C GLN A 86 -0.24 18.28 -0.69
N MET A 87 -1.25 17.41 -0.73
CA MET A 87 -2.66 17.81 -0.68
C MET A 87 -3.14 18.18 0.73
N CYS A 88 -2.42 17.75 1.77
CA CYS A 88 -2.76 18.01 3.17
C CYS A 88 -2.01 19.21 3.77
N LEU A 89 -1.04 19.79 3.05
CA LEU A 89 -0.26 20.98 3.41
C LEU A 89 -0.76 22.20 2.62
#